data_AF-A0A7W4FB32-F1
#
_entry.id   AF-A0A7W4FB32-F1
#
_cell.length_a   1.000
_cell.length_b   1.000
_cell.length_c   1.000
_cell.angle_alpha   90.00
_cell.angle_beta   90.00
_cell.angle_gamma   90.00
#
_symmetry.space_group_name_H-M   'P 1'
#
loop_
_entity.id
_entity.type
_entity.pdbx_description
1 polymer ?
#
loop_
_entity_poly.entity_id
_entity_poly.type
_entity_poly.pdbx_seq_one_letter_code
_entity_poly.pdbx_strand_id
1 'polypeptide(L)'
;MNKWIVILITGLSFILAGCEEKPKSVDWFKEHPVELATVIKDCKASGDDTQNCRNAKDANFRLKQRDAKIPTFGDLSSDKK
;
A
#
# COMPACT_ATOMS: atom_id res chain seq x y z
N MET A 1 -40.56 25.78 -10.08
CA MET A 1 -39.23 25.14 -9.89
C MET A 1 -39.13 23.99 -10.87
N ASN A 2 -38.27 24.12 -11.88
CA ASN A 2 -38.25 23.21 -13.01
C ASN A 2 -37.78 21.83 -12.54
N LYS A 3 -38.65 20.81 -12.56
CA LYS A 3 -38.37 19.44 -12.07
C LYS A 3 -37.09 18.83 -12.66
N TRP A 4 -36.69 19.32 -13.83
CA TRP A 4 -35.46 18.97 -14.53
C TRP A 4 -34.16 19.39 -13.81
N ILE A 5 -34.20 20.45 -13.00
CA ILE A 5 -33.01 20.95 -12.28
C ILE A 5 -32.60 20.03 -11.12
N VAL A 6 -33.58 19.39 -10.46
CA VAL A 6 -33.30 18.48 -9.33
C VAL A 6 -32.61 17.20 -9.82
N ILE A 7 -32.93 16.73 -11.04
CA ILE A 7 -32.36 15.51 -11.63
C ILE A 7 -30.88 15.71 -12.01
N LEU A 8 -30.48 16.91 -12.42
CA LEU A 8 -29.10 17.21 -12.82
C LEU A 8 -28.12 17.26 -11.65
N ILE A 9 -28.58 17.61 -10.44
CA ILE A 9 -27.71 17.76 -9.27
C ILE A 9 -27.42 16.41 -8.59
N THR A 10 -28.33 15.43 -8.70
CA THR A 10 -28.19 14.10 -8.09
C THR A 10 -27.27 13.12 -8.84
N GLY A 11 -26.82 13.45 -10.05
CA GLY A 11 -26.00 12.55 -10.88
C GLY A 11 -24.48 12.64 -10.65
N LEU A 12 -23.99 13.65 -9.93
CA LEU A 12 -22.55 13.98 -9.84
C LEU A 12 -21.86 13.39 -8.59
N SER A 13 -22.38 12.32 -8.00
CA SER A 13 -21.81 11.73 -6.77
C SER A 13 -21.13 10.36 -6.96
N PHE A 14 -20.99 9.86 -8.20
CA PHE A 14 -20.42 8.53 -8.45
C PHE A 14 -19.02 8.49 -9.09
N ILE A 15 -18.35 9.63 -9.29
CA ILE A 15 -16.99 9.65 -9.89
C ILE A 15 -15.89 9.61 -8.81
N LEU A 16 -16.10 8.80 -7.76
CA LEU A 16 -15.03 8.39 -6.85
C LEU A 16 -14.96 6.87 -6.68
N ALA A 17 -15.57 6.10 -7.59
CA ALA A 17 -15.08 4.74 -7.83
C ALA A 17 -13.68 4.91 -8.42
N GLY A 18 -12.68 4.80 -7.54
CA GLY A 18 -11.30 5.11 -7.86
C GLY A 18 -10.90 4.50 -9.20
N CYS A 19 -10.19 5.28 -10.01
CA CYS A 19 -9.28 4.70 -10.99
C CYS A 19 -8.34 3.81 -10.21
N GLU A 20 -8.71 2.55 -9.96
CA GLU A 20 -7.82 1.54 -9.41
C GLU A 20 -6.76 1.35 -10.49
N GLU A 21 -5.66 2.10 -10.34
CA GLU A 21 -4.46 1.82 -11.07
C GLU A 21 -4.18 0.32 -10.91
N LYS A 22 -3.95 -0.36 -12.04
CA LYS A 22 -3.66 -1.79 -12.03
C LYS A 22 -2.61 -2.08 -10.97
N PRO A 23 -2.80 -3.12 -10.15
CA PRO A 23 -1.90 -3.41 -9.05
C PRO A 23 -0.48 -3.59 -9.59
N LYS A 24 0.47 -2.83 -9.03
CA LYS A 24 1.88 -2.92 -9.41
C LYS A 24 2.44 -4.23 -8.88
N SER A 25 3.41 -4.79 -9.60
CA SER A 25 4.05 -6.05 -9.18
C SER A 25 4.96 -5.84 -7.97
N VAL A 26 5.30 -6.94 -7.30
CA VAL A 26 6.28 -6.94 -6.20
C VAL A 26 7.64 -6.41 -6.67
N ASP A 27 8.10 -6.81 -7.85
CA ASP A 27 9.41 -6.39 -8.37
C ASP A 27 9.44 -4.91 -8.75
N TRP A 28 8.34 -4.40 -9.32
CA TRP A 28 8.21 -2.96 -9.57
C TRP A 28 8.40 -2.16 -8.28
N PHE A 29 7.75 -2.57 -7.19
CA PHE A 29 7.91 -1.90 -5.89
C PHE A 29 9.33 -1.97 -5.31
N LYS A 30 10.10 -3.04 -5.58
CA LYS A 30 11.49 -3.12 -5.13
C LYS A 30 12.38 -2.08 -5.83
N GLU A 31 12.05 -1.73 -7.05
CA GLU A 31 12.76 -0.72 -7.87
C GLU A 31 12.26 0.71 -7.60
N HIS A 32 11.10 0.86 -6.96
CA HIS A 32 10.40 2.13 -6.74
C HIS A 32 10.15 2.39 -5.24
N PRO A 33 11.22 2.72 -4.47
CA PRO A 33 11.15 2.79 -3.01
C PRO A 33 10.27 3.95 -2.49
N VAL A 34 10.16 5.05 -3.23
CA VAL A 34 9.33 6.21 -2.85
C VAL A 34 7.85 5.86 -2.94
N GLU A 35 7.45 5.20 -4.02
CA GLU A 35 6.10 4.75 -4.27
C GLU A 35 5.74 3.61 -3.33
N LEU A 36 6.66 2.67 -3.08
CA LEU A 36 6.49 1.64 -2.06
C LEU A 36 6.19 2.25 -0.69
N ALA A 37 6.95 3.27 -0.26
CA ALA A 37 6.75 3.93 1.03
C ALA A 37 5.38 4.61 1.13
N THR A 38 4.95 5.28 0.06
CA THR A 38 3.64 5.92 -0.04
C THR A 38 2.52 4.89 0.06
N VAL A 39 2.56 3.84 -0.78
CA VAL A 39 1.53 2.78 -0.79
C VAL A 39 1.47 2.05 0.54
N ILE A 40 2.61 1.71 1.17
CA ILE A 40 2.63 1.09 2.51
C ILE A 40 1.94 1.98 3.55
N LYS A 41 2.16 3.30 3.51
CA LYS A 41 1.54 4.25 4.43
C LYS A 41 0.02 4.27 4.24
N ASP A 42 -0.42 4.34 2.99
CA ASP A 42 -1.84 4.41 2.67
C ASP A 42 -2.56 3.09 3.04
N CYS A 43 -1.98 1.94 2.70
CA CYS A 43 -2.51 0.63 3.08
C CYS A 43 -2.62 0.44 4.60
N LYS A 44 -1.71 1.03 5.39
CA LYS A 44 -1.80 1.00 6.86
C LYS A 44 -2.90 1.92 7.39
N ALA A 45 -3.10 3.08 6.76
CA ALA A 45 -4.11 4.04 7.18
C ALA A 45 -5.52 3.57 6.83
N SER A 46 -5.73 2.98 5.65
CA SER A 46 -7.03 2.47 5.23
C SER A 46 -7.36 1.10 5.82
N GLY A 47 -6.34 0.29 6.12
CA GLY A 47 -6.51 -1.12 6.48
C GLY A 47 -6.81 -2.02 5.28
N ASP A 48 -6.66 -1.52 4.05
CA ASP A 48 -6.96 -2.29 2.85
C ASP A 48 -6.02 -3.48 2.65
N ASP A 49 -6.60 -4.49 2.02
CA ASP A 49 -5.87 -5.64 1.49
C ASP A 49 -6.15 -5.80 0.00
N THR A 50 -6.03 -4.72 -0.77
CA THR A 50 -6.03 -4.82 -2.24
C THR A 50 -4.80 -5.61 -2.72
N GLN A 51 -4.82 -6.09 -3.97
CA GLN A 51 -3.65 -6.75 -4.54
C GLN A 51 -2.41 -5.83 -4.54
N ASN A 52 -2.62 -4.53 -4.72
CA ASN A 52 -1.54 -3.54 -4.67
C ASN A 52 -0.93 -3.45 -3.27
N CYS A 53 -1.78 -3.44 -2.22
CA CYS A 53 -1.32 -3.48 -0.83
C CYS A 53 -0.60 -4.78 -0.48
N ARG A 54 -1.09 -5.94 -0.95
CA ARG A 54 -0.40 -7.22 -0.78
C ARG A 54 0.98 -7.21 -1.42
N ASN A 55 1.07 -6.74 -2.67
CA ASN A 55 2.34 -6.67 -3.40
C ASN A 55 3.33 -5.71 -2.76
N ALA A 56 2.87 -4.54 -2.29
CA ALA A 56 3.69 -3.59 -1.56
C ALA A 56 4.20 -4.17 -0.22
N LYS A 57 3.33 -4.81 0.56
CA LYS A 57 3.71 -5.48 1.82
C LYS A 57 4.77 -6.56 1.58
N ASP A 58 4.60 -7.39 0.54
CA ASP A 58 5.59 -8.41 0.16
C ASP A 58 6.94 -7.80 -0.26
N ALA A 59 6.92 -6.78 -1.13
CA ALA A 59 8.14 -6.07 -1.53
C ALA A 59 8.89 -5.50 -0.32
N ASN A 60 8.18 -4.81 0.58
CA ASN A 60 8.75 -4.25 1.80
C ASN A 60 9.32 -5.32 2.74
N PHE A 61 8.65 -6.46 2.89
CA PHE A 61 9.17 -7.58 3.67
C PHE A 61 10.48 -8.12 3.07
N ARG A 62 10.51 -8.35 1.75
CA ARG A 62 11.69 -8.88 1.06
C ARG A 62 12.90 -7.94 1.14
N LEU A 63 12.67 -6.63 0.99
CA LEU A 63 13.74 -5.63 1.14
C LEU A 63 14.31 -5.65 2.57
N LYS A 64 13.44 -5.69 3.59
CA LYS A 64 13.89 -5.81 4.99
C LYS A 64 14.67 -7.08 5.26
N GLN A 65 14.27 -8.21 4.68
CA GLN A 65 15.00 -9.47 4.83
C GLN A 65 16.34 -9.43 4.10
N ARG A 66 16.40 -8.87 2.89
CA ARG A 66 17.65 -8.68 2.14
C ARG A 66 18.65 -7.82 2.91
N ASP A 67 18.17 -6.76 3.57
CA ASP A 67 19.00 -5.80 4.31
C ASP A 67 19.23 -6.18 5.78
N ALA A 68 18.66 -7.31 6.22
CA ALA A 68 18.80 -7.76 7.59
C ALA A 68 20.24 -8.20 7.87
N LYS A 69 20.77 -7.79 9.02
CA LYS A 69 22.05 -8.32 9.51
C LYS A 69 21.88 -9.80 9.86
N ILE A 70 22.83 -10.64 9.45
CA ILE A 70 22.85 -12.04 9.87
C ILE A 70 23.08 -12.09 11.38
N PRO A 71 22.16 -12.68 12.16
CA PRO A 71 22.34 -12.79 13.60
C PRO A 71 23.59 -13.62 13.92
N THR A 72 24.40 -13.14 14.86
CA THR A 72 25.49 -13.91 15.45
C THR A 72 25.06 -14.48 16.79
N PHE A 73 25.78 -15.49 17.30
CA PHE A 73 25.49 -16.08 18.61
C PHE A 73 25.55 -15.08 19.77
N GLY A 74 26.32 -13.98 19.64
CA GLY A 74 26.37 -12.92 20.65
C GLY A 74 25.15 -12.00 20.65
N ASP A 75 24.47 -11.86 19.51
CA ASP A 75 23.24 -11.07 19.41
C ASP A 75 22.07 -11.80 20.10
N LEU A 76 22.03 -13.14 19.97
CA LEU A 76 21.01 -13.99 20.58
C LEU A 76 21.12 -14.08 22.12
N SER A 77 22.31 -13.83 22.68
CA SER A 77 22.51 -13.84 24.13
C SER A 77 22.18 -12.49 24.79
N SER A 78 22.23 -11.39 24.03
CA SER A 78 21.96 -10.04 24.53
C SER A 78 20.45 -9.72 24.65
N ASP A 79 19.59 -10.40 23.90
CA ASP A 79 18.12 -10.25 23.99
C ASP A 79 17.52 -10.80 25.30
N LYS A 80 18.32 -11.47 26.15
CA LYS A 80 17.87 -12.05 27.43
C LYS A 80 18.09 -11.18 28.67
N LYS A 81 18.51 -9.91 28.54
CA LYS A 81 18.85 -9.06 29.71
C LYS A 81 17.84 -7.95 29.98
#